data_AF-A0A0A8K7T3-F1
#
_entry.id   AF-A0A0A8K7T3-F1
#
_cell.length_a   1.000
_cell.length_b   1.000
_cell.length_c   1.000
_cell.angle_alpha   90.00
_cell.angle_beta   90.00
_cell.angle_gamma   90.00
#
_symmetry.space_group_name_H-M   'P 1'
#
loop_
_entity.id
_entity.type
_entity.pdbx_description
1 polymer ?
#
loop_
_entity_poly.entity_id
_entity_poly.type
_entity_poly.pdbx_seq_one_letter_code
_entity_poly.pdbx_strand_id
1 'polypeptide(L)'
;GRGIQLDRRGEGDVWVRCLSDQSVFVSSYYLDRQAGRSPGDAVHKIYPQAYIKVFDLRMCFEQMKQQAQAAQAAAAAQVAAV
;
A
#
# COMPACT_ATOMS: atom_id res chain seq x y z
N GLY A 1 -7.59 12.19 21.65
CA GLY A 1 -8.72 11.55 20.95
C GLY A 1 -8.51 10.04 20.91
N ARG A 2 -9.48 9.27 20.39
CA ARG A 2 -9.44 7.79 20.35
C ARG A 2 -8.47 7.18 19.33
N GLY A 3 -7.95 8.00 18.40
CA GLY A 3 -6.92 7.57 17.44
C GLY A 3 -7.44 6.59 16.38
N ILE A 4 -6.59 5.63 16.00
CA ILE A 4 -6.92 4.56 15.05
C ILE A 4 -6.61 3.19 15.65
N GLN A 5 -7.24 2.17 15.09
CA GLN A 5 -6.88 0.78 15.34
C GLN A 5 -6.39 0.16 14.02
N LEU A 6 -5.30 -0.61 14.13
CA LEU A 6 -4.75 -1.40 13.03
C LEU A 6 -5.06 -2.88 13.29
N ASP A 7 -5.76 -3.51 12.36
CA ASP A 7 -6.06 -4.94 12.43
C ASP A 7 -5.25 -5.70 11.39
N ARG A 8 -4.57 -6.76 11.81
CA ARG A 8 -4.04 -7.78 10.90
C ARG A 8 -5.13 -8.83 10.63
N ARG A 9 -5.42 -9.11 9.36
CA ARG A 9 -6.39 -10.11 8.92
C ARG A 9 -5.73 -11.14 8.01
N GLY A 10 -6.19 -12.39 8.09
CA GLY A 10 -5.65 -13.49 7.29
C GLY A 10 -4.14 -13.64 7.46
N GLU A 11 -3.44 -13.82 6.34
CA GLU A 11 -1.99 -14.05 6.29
C GLU A 11 -1.16 -12.79 6.58
N GLY A 12 -1.75 -11.59 6.46
CA GLY A 12 -1.03 -10.34 6.70
C GLY A 12 -1.67 -9.08 6.11
N ASP A 13 -2.94 -9.14 5.71
CA ASP A 13 -3.66 -7.95 5.27
C ASP A 13 -3.82 -6.98 6.43
N VAL A 14 -3.69 -5.67 6.17
CA VAL A 14 -3.85 -4.65 7.21
C VAL A 14 -5.08 -3.81 6.93
N TRP A 15 -5.89 -3.64 7.96
CA TRP A 15 -7.08 -2.80 7.96
C TRP A 15 -6.92 -1.66 8.96
N VAL A 16 -7.44 -0.48 8.61
CA VAL A 16 -7.51 0.69 9.48
C VAL A 16 -8.94 0.92 9.91
N ARG A 17 -9.17 1.05 11.21
CA ARG A 17 -10.42 1.57 11.80
C ARG A 17 -10.16 2.95 12.38
N CYS A 18 -10.88 3.96 11.91
CA CYS A 18 -10.80 5.31 12.47
C CYS A 18 -11.73 5.42 13.69
N LEU A 19 -11.16 5.44 14.90
CA LEU A 19 -11.92 5.62 16.15
C LEU A 19 -12.03 7.10 16.55
N SER A 20 -11.17 7.94 15.98
CA SER A 20 -11.18 9.38 16.16
C SER A 20 -12.42 10.02 15.54
N ASP A 21 -12.87 11.13 16.12
CA ASP A 21 -13.91 11.99 15.53
C ASP A 21 -13.34 12.90 14.42
N GLN A 22 -12.03 12.85 14.20
CA GLN A 22 -11.32 13.52 13.11
C GLN A 22 -10.87 12.50 12.07
N SER A 23 -10.84 12.91 10.80
CA SER A 23 -10.30 12.06 9.72
C SER A 23 -8.80 11.83 9.88
N VAL A 24 -8.32 10.71 9.36
CA VAL A 24 -6.89 10.42 9.22
C VAL A 24 -6.50 10.34 7.75
N PHE A 25 -5.24 10.60 7.46
CA PHE A 25 -4.70 10.61 6.11
C PHE A 25 -3.65 9.51 6.01
N VAL A 26 -3.81 8.61 5.04
CA VAL A 26 -2.98 7.42 4.89
C VAL A 26 -2.28 7.44 3.53
N SER A 27 -0.98 7.15 3.54
CA SER A 27 -0.22 6.79 2.35
C SER A 27 -0.20 5.27 2.22
N SER A 28 -0.67 4.77 1.08
CA SER A 28 -0.73 3.33 0.81
C SER A 28 -0.73 3.06 -0.69
N TYR A 29 0.28 2.33 -1.17
CA TYR A 29 0.35 1.88 -2.56
C TYR A 29 -0.80 0.94 -2.94
N TYR A 30 -1.34 0.19 -1.97
CA TYR A 30 -2.54 -0.62 -2.20
C TYR A 30 -3.73 0.30 -2.54
N LEU A 31 -3.96 1.36 -1.76
CA LEU A 31 -5.04 2.30 -2.02
C LEU A 31 -4.81 3.13 -3.29
N ASP A 32 -3.57 3.51 -3.59
CA ASP A 32 -3.23 4.17 -4.85
C ASP A 32 -3.67 3.32 -6.04
N ARG A 33 -3.33 2.02 -6.03
CA ARG A 33 -3.72 1.09 -7.07
C ARG A 33 -5.23 0.89 -7.14
N GLN A 34 -5.92 0.78 -6.00
CA GLN A 34 -7.39 0.67 -5.96
C GLN A 34 -8.07 1.94 -6.52
N ALA A 35 -7.45 3.10 -6.35
CA ALA A 35 -7.93 4.38 -6.88
C ALA A 35 -7.48 4.65 -8.33
N GLY A 36 -6.75 3.73 -8.97
CA GLY A 36 -6.20 3.92 -10.32
C GLY A 36 -5.14 5.03 -10.40
N ARG A 37 -4.43 5.30 -9.29
CA ARG A 37 -3.37 6.31 -9.20
C ARG A 37 -1.99 5.67 -9.32
N SER A 38 -1.02 6.48 -9.72
CA SER A 38 0.40 6.09 -9.68
C SER A 38 0.83 5.82 -8.24
N PRO A 39 1.75 4.86 -7.99
CA PRO A 39 2.22 4.56 -6.64
C PRO A 39 2.80 5.80 -5.95
N GLY A 40 2.25 6.15 -4.78
CA GLY A 40 2.67 7.30 -3.97
C GLY A 40 2.12 8.65 -4.39
N ASP A 41 1.27 8.73 -5.42
CA ASP A 41 0.72 9.99 -5.97
C ASP A 41 -0.58 10.44 -5.27
N ALA A 42 -1.03 9.75 -4.23
CA ALA A 42 -2.24 10.12 -3.51
C ALA A 42 -2.10 10.02 -1.99
N VAL A 43 -2.93 10.82 -1.32
CA VAL A 43 -3.15 10.75 0.12
C VAL A 43 -4.62 10.40 0.34
N HIS A 44 -4.87 9.30 1.05
CA HIS A 44 -6.21 8.74 1.21
C HIS A 44 -6.83 9.21 2.52
N LYS A 45 -7.93 9.97 2.44
CA LYS A 45 -8.68 10.44 3.61
C LYS A 45 -9.60 9.34 4.12
N ILE A 46 -9.36 8.89 5.34
CA ILE A 46 -10.20 7.93 6.06
C ILE A 46 -11.06 8.71 7.06
N TYR A 47 -12.37 8.68 6.83
CA TYR A 47 -13.35 9.37 7.67
C TYR A 47 -13.52 8.66 9.03
N PRO A 48 -13.98 9.40 10.08
CA PRO A 48 -14.39 8.80 11.35
C PRO A 48 -15.29 7.58 11.15
N GLN A 49 -15.11 6.56 12.00
CA GLN A 49 -15.86 5.29 11.99
C GLN A 49 -15.63 4.39 10.77
N ALA A 50 -14.90 4.83 9.75
CA ALA A 50 -14.57 3.99 8.60
C ALA A 50 -13.67 2.81 9.03
N TYR A 51 -13.90 1.66 8.39
CA TYR A 51 -13.08 0.45 8.51
C TYR A 51 -12.73 -0.07 7.12
N ILE A 52 -11.48 0.14 6.69
CA ILE A 52 -11.06 -0.16 5.32
C ILE A 52 -9.75 -0.95 5.28
N LYS A 53 -9.58 -1.77 4.25
CA LYS A 53 -8.31 -2.44 3.95
C LYS A 53 -7.33 -1.41 3.38
N VAL A 54 -6.12 -1.36 3.93
CA VAL A 54 -5.06 -0.43 3.49
C VAL A 54 -3.79 -1.14 3.03
N PHE A 55 -3.72 -2.47 3.16
CA PHE A 55 -2.61 -3.29 2.70
C PHE A 55 -3.11 -4.68 2.33
N ASP A 56 -2.61 -5.22 1.22
CA ASP A 56 -2.85 -6.59 0.76
C ASP A 56 -1.50 -7.31 0.62
N LEU A 57 -1.31 -8.39 1.37
CA LEU A 57 -0.02 -9.07 1.42
C LEU A 57 0.33 -9.73 0.08
N ARG A 58 -0.66 -10.32 -0.61
CA ARG A 58 -0.45 -11.03 -1.87
C ARG A 58 -0.11 -10.06 -2.98
N MET A 59 -0.83 -8.93 -3.04
CA MET A 59 -0.53 -7.85 -3.97
C MET A 59 0.88 -7.30 -3.74
N CYS A 60 1.28 -7.09 -2.48
CA CYS A 60 2.62 -6.64 -2.14
C CYS A 60 3.67 -7.65 -2.59
N PHE A 61 3.45 -8.94 -2.35
CA PHE A 61 4.36 -10.01 -2.76
C PHE A 61 4.56 -10.07 -4.28
N GLU A 62 3.47 -10.06 -5.05
CA GLU A 62 3.56 -10.06 -6.52
C GLU A 62 4.27 -8.81 -7.05
N GLN A 63 3.99 -7.65 -6.44
CA GLN A 63 4.67 -6.40 -6.80
C GLN A 63 6.18 -6.46 -6.49
N MET A 64 6.57 -6.97 -5.33
CA MET A 64 7.98 -7.14 -4.96
C MET A 64 8.70 -8.08 -5.94
N LYS A 65 8.07 -9.20 -6.31
CA LYS A 65 8.62 -10.15 -7.28
C LYS A 65 8.83 -9.48 -8.64
N GLN A 66 7.84 -8.75 -9.13
CA GLN A 66 7.93 -8.03 -10.40
C GLN A 66 9.03 -6.95 -10.36
N GLN A 67 9.11 -6.17 -9.28
CA GLN A 67 10.13 -5.12 -9.14
C GLN A 67 11.54 -5.71 -9.06
N ALA A 68 11.73 -6.81 -8.33
CA ALA A 68 13.01 -7.50 -8.25
C ALA A 68 13.47 -8.01 -9.62
N GLN A 69 12.56 -8.64 -10.38
CA GLN A 69 12.86 -9.12 -11.73
C GLN A 69 13.21 -7.97 -12.68
N ALA A 70 12.45 -6.88 -12.66
CA ALA A 70 12.69 -5.72 -13.49
C ALA A 70 14.05 -5.06 -13.18
N ALA A 71 14.40 -4.94 -11.89
CA ALA A 71 15.68 -4.40 -11.47
C ALA A 71 16.87 -5.28 -11.92
N GLN A 72 16.73 -6.61 -11.79
CA GLN A 72 17.75 -7.56 -12.27
C GLN A 72 17.94 -7.45 -13.80
N ALA A 73 16.85 -7.39 -14.56
CA ALA A 73 16.91 -7.24 -16.01
C ALA A 73 17.56 -5.91 -16.42
N ALA A 74 17.21 -4.81 -15.74
CA ALA A 74 17.80 -3.50 -15.99
C ALA A 74 19.30 -3.49 -15.71
N ALA A 75 19.75 -4.10 -14.61
CA ALA A 75 21.16 -4.21 -14.27
C ALA A 75 21.93 -5.05 -15.32
N ALA A 76 21.38 -6.18 -15.75
CA ALA A 76 21.99 -7.02 -16.78
C ALA A 76 22.10 -6.29 -18.13
N ALA A 77 21.08 -5.53 -18.52
CA ALA A 77 21.09 -4.72 -19.74
C ALA A 77 22.17 -3.63 -19.71
N GLN A 78 22.42 -3.02 -18.55
CA GLN A 78 23.49 -2.05 -18.39
C GLN A 78 24.87 -2.67 -18.53
N VAL A 79 25.09 -3.88 -18.01
CA VAL A 79 26.36 -4.61 -18.15
C VAL A 79 26.63 -4.99 -19.61
N ALA A 80 25.62 -5.39 -20.36
CA ALA A 80 25.76 -5.75 -21.78
C ALA A 80 25.99 -4.56 -22.72
N ALA A 81 25.78 -3.33 -22.23
CA ALA A 81 25.93 -2.09 -23.00
C ALA A 81 27.30 -1.39 -22.81
N VAL A 82 28.18 -1.94 -21.96
CA VAL A 82 29.56 -1.48 -21.71
C VAL A 82 30.54 -2.29 -22.55
#